data_AF-A0A0D0M1A1-F1
#
_entry.id   AF-A0A0D0M1A1-F1
#
_cell.length_a   1.000
_cell.length_b   1.000
_cell.length_c   1.000
_cell.angle_alpha   90.00
_cell.angle_beta   90.00
_cell.angle_gamma   90.00
#
_symmetry.space_group_name_H-M   'P 1'
#
loop_
_entity.id
_entity.type
_entity.pdbx_description
1 polymer ?
#
loop_
_entity_poly.entity_id
_entity_poly.type
_entity_poly.pdbx_seq_one_letter_code
_entity_poly.pdbx_strand_id
1 'polypeptide(L)'
;GSVSWQFKKFIDESSKVWGTMEWKDKLAAGFTNSAGMNGDKASTLNSLFTMAQQHGMVWVGVGMLPSTTKAAKRDDINYVATFSGLGTTTPSDASTDEMVHGDLETARRFGQRISATLARLNPAVKA
;
A
#
# COMPACT_ATOMS: atom_id res chain seq x y z
N GLY A 1 7.78 13.64 1.67
CA GLY A 1 7.50 12.56 0.70
C GLY A 1 8.43 11.37 0.86
N SER A 2 8.46 10.75 2.04
CA SER A 2 9.06 9.43 2.27
C SER A 2 8.36 8.80 3.48
N VAL A 3 8.76 7.59 3.85
CA VAL A 3 8.24 6.88 5.04
C VAL A 3 8.49 7.70 6.32
N SER A 4 7.66 7.49 7.35
CA SER A 4 7.87 8.12 8.65
C SER A 4 9.16 7.64 9.31
N TRP A 5 9.70 8.43 10.23
CA TRP A 5 10.95 8.07 10.93
C TRP A 5 10.80 6.77 11.71
N GLN A 6 9.61 6.49 12.26
CA GLN A 6 9.32 5.23 12.96
C GLN A 6 9.46 4.03 12.02
N PHE A 7 8.95 4.16 10.79
CA PHE A 7 9.10 3.08 9.80
C PHE A 7 10.56 2.97 9.35
N LYS A 8 11.28 4.08 9.17
CA LYS A 8 12.71 4.05 8.85
C LYS A 8 13.51 3.33 9.93
N LYS A 9 13.22 3.58 11.21
CA LYS A 9 13.81 2.84 12.35
C LYS A 9 13.54 1.34 12.26
N PHE A 10 12.30 0.93 11.96
CA PHE A 10 11.96 -0.48 11.74
C PHE A 10 12.76 -1.10 10.58
N ILE A 11 12.94 -0.39 9.46
CA ILE A 11 13.79 -0.87 8.35
C ILE A 11 15.22 -1.08 8.86
N ASP A 12 15.78 -0.12 9.61
CA ASP A 12 17.16 -0.21 10.11
C ASP A 12 17.35 -1.38 11.10
N GLU A 13 16.33 -1.68 11.91
CA GLU A 13 16.30 -2.82 12.83
C GLU A 13 16.08 -4.18 12.12
N SER A 14 15.69 -4.18 10.84
CA SER A 14 15.42 -5.40 10.06
C SER A 14 16.66 -6.15 9.56
N SER A 15 17.87 -5.65 9.84
CA SER A 15 19.15 -6.21 9.34
C SER A 15 19.38 -7.68 9.66
N LYS A 16 18.97 -8.16 10.85
CA LYS A 16 19.09 -9.57 11.25
C LYS A 16 18.18 -10.48 10.42
N VAL A 17 16.93 -10.05 10.21
CA VAL A 17 15.94 -10.73 9.37
C VAL A 17 16.42 -10.78 7.92
N TRP A 18 17.00 -9.68 7.44
CA TRP A 18 17.59 -9.60 6.11
C TRP A 18 18.77 -10.57 5.95
N GLY A 19 19.72 -10.58 6.91
CA GLY A 19 20.92 -11.42 6.84
C GLY A 19 20.63 -12.93 6.85
N THR A 20 19.47 -13.33 7.36
CA THR A 20 18.97 -14.71 7.36
C THR A 20 17.91 -14.97 6.29
N MET A 21 17.53 -13.94 5.52
CA MET A 21 16.48 -13.96 4.51
C MET A 21 15.14 -14.51 5.03
N GLU A 22 14.80 -14.27 6.30
CA GLU A 22 13.63 -14.83 6.98
C GLU A 22 12.28 -14.44 6.34
N TRP A 23 12.23 -13.31 5.63
CA TRP A 23 11.03 -12.84 4.91
C TRP A 23 11.00 -13.21 3.44
N LYS A 24 12.01 -13.93 2.94
CA LYS A 24 12.04 -14.37 1.55
C LYS A 24 10.76 -15.13 1.18
N ASP A 25 10.24 -14.83 0.00
CA ASP A 25 9.04 -15.40 -0.61
C ASP A 25 7.73 -15.15 0.19
N LYS A 26 7.77 -14.35 1.27
CA LYS A 26 6.55 -13.84 1.92
C LYS A 26 5.89 -12.76 1.07
N LEU A 27 4.57 -12.66 1.20
CA LEU A 27 3.80 -11.63 0.52
C LEU A 27 4.00 -10.27 1.19
N ALA A 28 4.21 -9.23 0.39
CA ALA A 28 4.29 -7.83 0.80
C ALA A 28 3.33 -6.97 -0.01
N ALA A 29 2.84 -5.91 0.63
CA ALA A 29 2.05 -4.85 0.03
C ALA A 29 2.21 -3.58 0.87
N GLY A 30 1.98 -2.41 0.29
CA GLY A 30 2.15 -1.14 0.98
C GLY A 30 1.00 -0.17 0.74
N PHE A 31 0.81 0.73 1.72
CA PHE A 31 -0.10 1.85 1.61
C PHE A 31 0.51 3.11 2.20
N THR A 32 -0.01 4.27 1.81
CA THR A 32 0.35 5.57 2.38
C THR A 32 -0.85 6.52 2.40
N ASN A 33 -0.87 7.43 3.37
CA ASN A 33 -1.83 8.52 3.50
C ASN A 33 -1.08 9.84 3.62
N SER A 34 -1.62 10.92 3.04
CA SER A 34 -1.12 12.28 3.24
C SER A 34 -2.20 13.31 3.00
N ALA A 35 -2.00 14.54 3.47
CA ALA A 35 -2.97 15.63 3.27
C ALA A 35 -3.21 16.03 1.81
N GLY A 36 -2.13 16.15 1.01
CA GLY A 36 -2.24 16.50 -0.40
C GLY A 36 -2.65 15.33 -1.29
N MET A 37 -3.41 15.62 -2.36
CA MET A 37 -3.80 14.64 -3.38
C MET A 37 -2.58 13.96 -4.03
N ASN A 38 -1.55 14.75 -4.34
CA ASN A 38 -0.28 14.25 -4.83
C ASN A 38 0.87 14.92 -4.06
N GLY A 39 1.24 14.35 -2.91
CA GLY A 39 2.35 14.80 -2.06
C GLY A 39 3.54 13.84 -2.09
N ASP A 40 3.97 13.45 -3.29
CA ASP A 40 5.05 12.46 -3.51
C ASP A 40 4.78 11.09 -2.85
N LYS A 41 3.50 10.67 -2.85
CA LYS A 41 3.09 9.35 -2.31
C LYS A 41 3.89 8.22 -2.95
N ALA A 42 4.20 8.35 -4.23
CA ALA A 42 5.02 7.39 -4.98
C ALA A 42 6.41 7.17 -4.35
N SER A 43 7.07 8.21 -3.83
CA SER A 43 8.37 8.07 -3.16
C SER A 43 8.27 7.21 -1.88
N THR A 44 7.19 7.38 -1.13
CA THR A 44 6.91 6.55 0.06
C THR A 44 6.67 5.10 -0.35
N LEU A 45 5.81 4.86 -1.34
CA LEU A 45 5.54 3.51 -1.86
C LEU A 45 6.79 2.84 -2.43
N ASN A 46 7.65 3.59 -3.12
CA ASN A 46 8.91 3.07 -3.64
C ASN A 46 9.88 2.67 -2.51
N SER A 47 9.87 3.40 -1.39
CA SER A 47 10.68 3.05 -0.21
C SER A 47 10.21 1.73 0.41
N LEU A 48 8.88 1.53 0.53
CA LEU A 48 8.28 0.27 0.99
C LEU A 48 8.60 -0.89 0.04
N PHE A 49 8.44 -0.66 -1.27
CA PHE A 49 8.75 -1.63 -2.31
C PHE A 49 10.23 -2.04 -2.26
N THR A 50 11.14 -1.06 -2.20
CA THR A 50 12.59 -1.31 -2.16
C THR A 50 12.97 -2.21 -1.00
N MET A 51 12.42 -1.95 0.19
CA MET A 51 12.64 -2.78 1.37
C MET A 51 12.12 -4.21 1.15
N ALA A 52 10.90 -4.37 0.64
CA ALA A 52 10.35 -5.69 0.33
C ALA A 52 11.25 -6.47 -0.66
N GLN A 53 11.76 -5.79 -1.69
CA GLN A 53 12.66 -6.41 -2.67
C GLN A 53 14.03 -6.77 -2.07
N GLN A 54 14.60 -5.94 -1.20
CA GLN A 54 15.85 -6.25 -0.48
C GLN A 54 15.72 -7.51 0.39
N HIS A 55 14.53 -7.76 0.94
CA HIS A 55 14.20 -8.94 1.74
C HIS A 55 13.71 -10.14 0.90
N GLY A 56 13.69 -10.02 -0.44
CA GLY A 56 13.26 -11.12 -1.33
C GLY A 56 11.77 -11.47 -1.23
N MET A 57 10.93 -10.52 -0.83
CA MET A 57 9.48 -10.69 -0.70
C MET A 57 8.79 -10.61 -2.08
N VAL A 58 7.55 -11.12 -2.16
CA VAL A 58 6.68 -10.99 -3.34
C VAL A 58 5.73 -9.81 -3.16
N TRP A 59 5.80 -8.82 -4.04
CA TRP A 59 5.03 -7.58 -3.90
C TRP A 59 3.67 -7.59 -4.64
N VAL A 60 2.61 -7.13 -3.97
CA VAL A 60 1.26 -6.98 -4.53
C VAL A 60 0.90 -5.50 -4.68
N GLY A 61 0.76 -5.06 -5.93
CA GLY A 61 0.20 -3.74 -6.26
C GLY A 61 -1.33 -3.69 -6.19
N VAL A 62 -1.89 -2.48 -6.29
CA VAL A 62 -3.33 -2.17 -6.11
C VAL A 62 -4.24 -2.97 -7.05
N GLY A 63 -3.85 -3.11 -8.32
CA GLY A 63 -4.55 -3.96 -9.29
C GLY A 63 -5.96 -3.52 -9.65
N MET A 64 -6.26 -2.23 -9.53
CA MET A 64 -7.53 -1.62 -9.93
C MET A 64 -7.26 -0.45 -10.87
N LEU A 65 -8.12 -0.26 -11.89
CA LEU A 65 -8.05 0.91 -12.75
C LEU A 65 -8.33 2.19 -11.96
N PRO A 66 -7.66 3.31 -12.29
CA PRO A 66 -7.93 4.59 -11.67
C PRO A 66 -9.23 5.19 -12.24
N SER A 67 -9.94 5.95 -11.42
CA SER A 67 -11.12 6.70 -11.86
C SER A 67 -10.70 8.03 -12.48
N THR A 68 -10.59 8.06 -13.82
CA THR A 68 -10.02 9.21 -14.57
C THR A 68 -11.01 9.88 -15.54
N THR A 69 -12.28 9.46 -15.53
CA THR A 69 -13.29 10.08 -16.40
C THR A 69 -13.65 11.49 -15.91
N LYS A 70 -14.20 12.34 -16.80
CA LYS A 70 -14.68 13.68 -16.41
C LYS A 70 -15.76 13.64 -15.31
N ALA A 71 -16.51 12.55 -15.22
CA ALA A 71 -17.56 12.36 -14.22
C ALA A 71 -17.03 11.77 -12.89
N ALA A 72 -15.74 11.42 -12.82
CA ALA A 72 -15.15 10.79 -11.65
C ALA A 72 -15.27 11.72 -10.43
N LYS A 73 -15.66 11.14 -9.30
CA LYS A 73 -15.81 11.81 -8.01
C LYS A 73 -14.82 11.25 -7.02
N ARG A 74 -14.57 12.01 -5.96
CA ARG A 74 -13.59 11.65 -4.94
C ARG A 74 -13.89 10.32 -4.24
N ASP A 75 -15.16 9.92 -4.21
CA ASP A 75 -15.66 8.65 -3.66
C ASP A 75 -15.52 7.45 -4.62
N ASP A 76 -15.01 7.65 -5.83
CA ASP A 76 -14.78 6.55 -6.76
C ASP A 76 -13.52 5.75 -6.41
N ILE A 77 -13.51 4.50 -6.88
CA ILE A 77 -12.41 3.56 -6.65
C ILE A 77 -11.12 4.08 -7.28
N ASN A 78 -10.03 4.01 -6.51
CA ASN A 78 -8.69 4.38 -6.94
C ASN A 78 -8.65 5.77 -7.59
N TYR A 79 -9.39 6.74 -7.04
CA TYR A 79 -9.38 8.13 -7.49
C TYR A 79 -7.97 8.75 -7.37
N VAL A 80 -7.22 8.37 -6.32
CA VAL A 80 -5.82 8.80 -6.11
C VAL A 80 -4.85 8.22 -7.17
N ALA A 81 -5.29 7.22 -7.94
CA ALA A 81 -4.60 6.69 -9.10
C ALA A 81 -3.19 6.13 -8.85
N THR A 82 -3.02 5.38 -7.75
CA THR A 82 -1.77 4.69 -7.43
C THR A 82 -1.83 3.21 -7.82
N PHE A 83 -0.70 2.65 -8.29
CA PHE A 83 -0.63 1.25 -8.73
C PHE A 83 0.35 0.40 -7.93
N SER A 84 1.52 0.95 -7.57
CA SER A 84 2.54 0.22 -6.81
C SER A 84 2.06 -0.11 -5.40
N GLY A 85 1.20 0.69 -4.79
CA GLY A 85 0.53 0.40 -3.53
C GLY A 85 -0.59 1.40 -3.30
N LEU A 86 -1.37 1.22 -2.24
CA LEU A 86 -2.54 2.06 -1.97
C LEU A 86 -2.13 3.47 -1.55
N GLY A 87 -2.56 4.49 -2.30
CA GLY A 87 -2.53 5.89 -1.89
C GLY A 87 -3.89 6.34 -1.39
N THR A 88 -3.91 6.98 -0.23
CA THR A 88 -5.10 7.65 0.33
C THR A 88 -4.80 9.11 0.63
N THR A 89 -5.85 9.93 0.73
CA THR A 89 -5.74 11.37 0.99
C THR A 89 -6.79 11.82 1.98
N THR A 90 -6.34 12.43 3.08
CA THR A 90 -7.18 12.97 4.16
C THR A 90 -6.63 14.33 4.58
N PRO A 91 -7.43 15.41 4.56
CA PRO A 91 -6.99 16.74 4.98
C PRO A 91 -6.31 16.73 6.35
N SER A 92 -5.33 17.61 6.57
CA SER A 92 -4.53 17.62 7.80
C SER A 92 -5.31 18.02 9.04
N ASP A 93 -6.45 18.68 8.86
CA ASP A 93 -7.40 19.14 9.87
C ASP A 93 -8.63 18.23 9.99
N ALA A 94 -8.71 17.16 9.20
CA ALA A 94 -9.78 16.17 9.27
C ALA A 94 -9.50 15.10 10.33
N SER A 95 -10.56 14.65 10.98
CA SER A 95 -10.55 13.48 11.87
C SER A 95 -10.51 12.18 11.06
N THR A 96 -10.31 11.04 11.75
CA THR A 96 -10.35 9.71 11.13
C THR A 96 -11.73 9.35 10.58
N ASP A 97 -12.79 9.93 11.14
CA ASP A 97 -14.18 9.66 10.74
C ASP A 97 -14.54 10.37 9.42
N GLU A 98 -13.71 11.33 9.00
CA GLU A 98 -13.86 12.12 7.78
C GLU A 98 -13.01 11.58 6.62
N MET A 99 -12.46 10.37 6.76
CA MET A 99 -11.80 9.64 5.66
C MET A 99 -12.74 9.52 4.46
N VAL A 100 -12.21 9.81 3.27
CA VAL A 100 -12.96 9.70 2.02
C VAL A 100 -13.46 8.26 1.80
N HIS A 101 -14.76 8.09 1.54
CA HIS A 101 -15.37 6.77 1.38
C HIS A 101 -14.75 5.97 0.21
N GLY A 102 -14.45 6.64 -0.91
CA GLY A 102 -13.77 6.01 -2.05
C GLY A 102 -12.39 5.43 -1.72
N ASP A 103 -11.64 6.09 -0.82
CA ASP A 103 -10.35 5.58 -0.36
C ASP A 103 -10.51 4.35 0.53
N LEU A 104 -11.49 4.38 1.45
CA LEU A 104 -11.81 3.24 2.30
C LEU A 104 -12.24 2.02 1.48
N GLU A 105 -13.11 2.24 0.48
CA GLU A 105 -13.55 1.16 -0.41
C GLU A 105 -12.41 0.64 -1.30
N THR A 106 -11.51 1.52 -1.76
CA THR A 106 -10.29 1.11 -2.47
C THR A 106 -9.38 0.28 -1.55
N ALA A 107 -9.22 0.68 -0.29
CA ALA A 107 -8.44 -0.06 0.69
C ALA A 107 -9.04 -1.45 0.95
N ARG A 108 -10.35 -1.55 1.09
CA ARG A 108 -11.08 -2.81 1.27
C ARG A 108 -10.83 -3.76 0.11
N ARG A 109 -10.98 -3.28 -1.13
CA ARG A 109 -10.72 -4.07 -2.35
C ARG A 109 -9.24 -4.46 -2.50
N PHE A 110 -8.33 -3.57 -2.10
CA PHE A 110 -6.91 -3.89 -2.08
C PHE A 110 -6.60 -5.02 -1.07
N GLY A 111 -7.20 -4.98 0.13
CA GLY A 111 -7.13 -6.08 1.10
C GLY A 111 -7.65 -7.40 0.54
N GLN A 112 -8.79 -7.39 -0.15
CA GLN A 112 -9.32 -8.58 -0.84
C GLN A 112 -8.34 -9.13 -1.89
N ARG A 113 -7.69 -8.25 -2.65
CA ARG A 113 -6.66 -8.64 -3.63
C ARG A 113 -5.44 -9.27 -2.97
N ILE A 114 -4.96 -8.70 -1.86
CA ILE A 114 -3.84 -9.27 -1.09
C ILE A 114 -4.21 -10.67 -0.62
N SER A 115 -5.39 -10.84 -0.01
CA SER A 115 -5.90 -12.14 0.44
C SER A 115 -6.01 -13.16 -0.71
N ALA A 116 -6.56 -12.76 -1.84
CA ALA A 116 -6.68 -13.62 -3.02
C ALA A 116 -5.31 -14.00 -3.60
N THR A 117 -4.34 -13.09 -3.54
CA THR A 117 -2.96 -13.35 -3.99
C THR A 117 -2.26 -14.32 -3.05
N LEU A 118 -2.42 -14.14 -1.73
CA LEU A 118 -1.89 -15.06 -0.72
C LEU A 118 -2.42 -16.48 -0.92
N ALA A 119 -3.72 -16.65 -1.14
CA ALA A 119 -4.33 -17.96 -1.40
C ALA A 119 -3.78 -18.65 -2.66
N ARG A 120 -3.36 -17.88 -3.68
CA ARG A 120 -2.71 -18.43 -4.88
C ARG A 120 -1.26 -18.86 -4.63
N LEU A 121 -0.55 -18.12 -3.79
CA LEU A 121 0.85 -18.41 -3.45
C LEU A 121 0.97 -19.54 -2.41
N ASN A 122 -0.07 -19.77 -1.61
CA ASN A 122 -0.11 -20.84 -0.63
C ASN A 122 -1.43 -21.64 -0.75
N PRO A 123 -1.48 -22.67 -1.62
CA PRO A 123 -2.70 -23.45 -1.86
C PRO A 123 -3.20 -24.25 -0.65
N ALA A 124 -2.43 -24.33 0.44
CA ALA A 124 -2.86 -24.92 1.71
C ALA A 124 -3.76 -23.98 2.55
N VAL A 125 -3.80 -22.68 2.22
CA VAL A 125 -4.75 -21.71 2.80
C VAL A 125 -5.99 -21.67 1.89
N LYS A 126 -6.84 -22.70 1.97
CA LYS A 126 -8.23 -22.58 1.50
C LYS A 126 -9.11 -22.19 2.69
N ALA A 127 -9.98 -21.22 2.43
CA ALA A 127 -10.82 -20.48 3.38
C ALA A 127 -11.69 -21.36 4.27
#